data_AF-A0A6C0LM37-F1
#
_entry.id   AF-A0A6C0LM37-F1
#
_cell.length_a   1.000
_cell.length_b   1.000
_cell.length_c   1.000
_cell.angle_alpha   90.00
_cell.angle_beta   90.00
_cell.angle_gamma   90.00
#
_symmetry.space_group_name_H-M   'P 1'
#
loop_
_entity.id
_entity.type
_entity.pdbx_description
1 polymer ?
#
loop_
_entity_poly.entity_id
_entity_poly.type
_entity_poly.pdbx_seq_one_letter_code
_entity_poly.pdbx_strand_id
1 'polypeptide(L)'
;MIFDDEYTGFGITFNHDYSLLQLRGSVKNIASFKEIIMIAPNPIDRMSNYTGSGLPFPNYEIAFENTPNIHKVDASGVFDVSFKYPNSFYMPDGINKIKPSIYFVFTDTNNNSFRVQYELHDLLALRTLVNRDARKNPEFYGAKDYLLPIDTAEKVMYAYSRAKIENDIG
;
A
#
# COMPACT_ATOMS: atom_id res chain seq x y z
N MET A 1 12.61 0.96 5.58
CA MET A 1 12.22 2.21 4.90
C MET A 1 12.22 3.31 5.94
N ILE A 2 12.68 4.52 5.62
CA ILE A 2 12.73 5.64 6.58
C ILE A 2 11.95 6.80 5.97
N PHE A 3 11.05 7.37 6.75
CA PHE A 3 10.28 8.55 6.42
C PHE A 3 10.66 9.66 7.40
N ASP A 4 10.95 10.83 6.87
CA ASP A 4 11.23 12.01 7.66
C ASP A 4 10.59 13.21 6.94
N ASP A 5 9.58 13.79 7.56
CA ASP A 5 8.88 14.98 7.05
C ASP A 5 8.82 16.07 8.13
N GLU A 6 8.05 17.12 7.89
CA GLU A 6 7.88 18.22 8.84
C GLU A 6 7.18 17.77 10.15
N TYR A 7 6.32 16.75 10.08
CA TYR A 7 5.40 16.36 11.14
C TYR A 7 5.87 15.10 11.90
N THR A 8 6.62 14.21 11.27
CA THR A 8 6.99 12.88 11.78
C THR A 8 8.36 12.46 11.27
N GLY A 9 9.06 11.66 12.08
CA GLY A 9 10.26 10.95 11.67
C GLY A 9 10.17 9.51 12.17
N PHE A 10 10.08 8.54 11.26
CA PHE A 10 9.91 7.14 11.62
C PHE A 10 10.51 6.16 10.61
N GLY A 11 10.92 5.01 11.13
CA GLY A 11 11.36 3.85 10.37
C GLY A 11 10.26 2.79 10.29
N ILE A 12 10.20 2.12 9.14
CA ILE A 12 9.42 0.90 8.93
C ILE A 12 10.36 -0.27 8.73
N THR A 13 10.12 -1.31 9.52
CA THR A 13 10.73 -2.63 9.36
C THR A 13 9.66 -3.65 8.98
N PHE A 14 10.02 -4.58 8.10
CA PHE A 14 9.12 -5.62 7.60
C PHE A 14 9.55 -6.97 8.15
N ASN A 15 8.58 -7.81 8.49
CA ASN A 15 8.86 -9.23 8.71
C ASN A 15 9.23 -9.91 7.38
N HIS A 16 9.96 -11.03 7.42
CA HIS A 16 10.40 -11.78 6.24
C HIS A 16 9.25 -12.11 5.27
N ASP A 17 8.06 -12.42 5.81
CA ASP A 17 6.88 -12.81 5.02
C ASP A 17 5.97 -11.63 4.63
N TYR A 18 6.38 -10.38 4.92
CA TYR A 18 5.57 -9.17 4.69
C TYR A 18 4.15 -9.25 5.28
N SER A 19 3.95 -10.05 6.33
CA SER A 19 2.67 -10.17 7.02
C SER A 19 2.44 -9.03 8.01
N LEU A 20 3.51 -8.61 8.67
CA LEU A 20 3.54 -7.58 9.70
C LEU A 20 4.56 -6.50 9.34
N LEU A 21 4.24 -5.27 9.73
CA LEU A 21 5.12 -4.12 9.66
C LEU A 21 5.26 -3.51 11.06
N GLN A 22 6.49 -3.19 11.43
CA GLN A 22 6.82 -2.50 12.67
C GLN A 22 7.17 -1.04 12.36
N LEU A 23 6.42 -0.14 12.98
CA LEU A 23 6.55 1.32 12.89
C LEU A 23 7.22 1.81 14.15
N ARG A 24 8.39 2.44 14.00
CA ARG A 24 9.15 2.99 15.12
C ARG A 24 9.58 4.41 14.82
N GLY A 25 9.18 5.35 15.65
CA GLY A 25 9.57 6.74 15.46
C GLY A 25 8.85 7.69 16.40
N SER A 26 8.80 8.95 15.98
CA SER A 26 8.19 10.01 16.76
C SER A 26 7.51 11.06 15.91
N VAL A 27 6.49 11.68 16.48
CA VAL A 27 5.84 12.88 15.96
C VAL A 27 6.62 14.12 16.43
N LYS A 28 6.87 15.05 15.50
CA LYS A 28 7.46 16.37 15.75
C LYS A 28 6.38 17.36 16.18
N ASN A 29 6.71 18.30 17.05
CA ASN A 29 5.80 19.37 17.51
C ASN A 29 4.49 18.88 18.14
N ILE A 30 4.53 17.82 18.97
CA ILE A 30 3.31 17.23 19.53
C ILE A 30 2.44 18.20 20.36
N ALA A 31 3.05 19.23 20.95
CA ALA A 31 2.32 20.24 21.73
C ALA A 31 1.28 21.02 20.90
N SER A 32 1.42 21.05 19.57
CA SER A 32 0.47 21.68 18.66
C SER A 32 -0.72 20.79 18.32
N PHE A 33 -0.70 19.51 18.69
CA PHE A 33 -1.75 18.55 18.34
C PHE A 33 -2.47 18.06 19.58
N LYS A 34 -3.81 18.02 19.50
CA LYS A 34 -4.68 17.51 20.55
C LYS A 34 -4.77 15.98 20.49
N GLU A 35 -4.84 15.44 19.29
CA GLU A 35 -4.96 14.01 19.06
C GLU A 35 -4.27 13.61 17.76
N ILE A 36 -3.63 12.45 17.78
CA ILE A 36 -2.94 11.88 16.63
C ILE A 36 -3.31 10.41 16.52
N ILE A 37 -3.84 10.02 15.37
CA ILE A 37 -4.24 8.65 15.09
C ILE A 37 -3.48 8.14 13.87
N MET A 38 -2.78 7.03 14.04
CA MET A 38 -2.24 6.24 12.95
C MET A 38 -3.30 5.25 12.50
N ILE A 39 -3.58 5.21 11.21
CA ILE A 39 -4.54 4.27 10.62
C ILE A 39 -4.05 3.77 9.27
N ALA A 40 -4.27 2.50 8.98
CA ALA A 40 -4.02 1.92 7.67
C ALA A 40 -5.19 1.03 7.22
N PRO A 41 -5.33 0.78 5.91
CA PRO A 41 -6.30 -0.18 5.39
C PRO A 41 -6.18 -1.57 6.01
N ASN A 42 -7.25 -2.34 5.89
CA ASN A 42 -7.28 -3.76 6.19
C ASN A 42 -6.16 -4.51 5.43
N PRO A 43 -5.66 -5.62 5.99
CA PRO A 43 -4.68 -6.44 5.30
C PRO A 43 -5.26 -7.16 4.09
N ILE A 44 -4.37 -7.66 3.25
CA ILE A 44 -4.68 -8.48 2.09
C ILE A 44 -5.50 -9.71 2.49
N ASP A 45 -6.59 -9.98 1.78
CA ASP A 45 -7.33 -11.24 1.94
C ASP A 45 -6.52 -12.41 1.38
N ARG A 46 -6.33 -13.43 2.21
CA ARG A 46 -5.55 -14.65 1.92
C ARG A 46 -6.49 -15.84 1.81
N MET A 47 -7.45 -15.77 0.88
CA MET A 47 -8.35 -16.89 0.59
C MET A 47 -7.58 -18.09 0.04
N SER A 48 -8.22 -19.28 0.05
CA SER A 48 -7.60 -20.50 -0.49
C SER A 48 -7.46 -20.50 -2.02
N ASN A 49 -8.14 -19.59 -2.74
CA ASN A 49 -8.13 -19.54 -4.21
C ASN A 49 -7.21 -18.42 -4.74
N TYR A 50 -6.51 -18.70 -5.84
CA TYR A 50 -5.59 -17.74 -6.46
C TYR A 50 -6.30 -16.52 -7.04
N THR A 51 -7.53 -16.68 -7.53
CA THR A 51 -8.26 -15.60 -8.22
C THR A 51 -8.85 -14.57 -7.24
N GLY A 52 -9.32 -15.01 -6.07
CA GLY A 52 -9.93 -14.13 -5.07
C GLY A 52 -8.94 -13.49 -4.10
N SER A 53 -7.75 -14.06 -3.97
CA SER A 53 -6.77 -13.58 -2.99
C SER A 53 -6.04 -12.32 -3.43
N GLY A 54 -5.94 -11.38 -2.49
CA GLY A 54 -5.18 -10.14 -2.62
C GLY A 54 -5.60 -9.21 -3.74
N LEU A 55 -6.90 -9.16 -4.02
CA LEU A 55 -7.49 -8.09 -4.80
C LEU A 55 -7.47 -6.79 -3.99
N PRO A 56 -7.26 -5.61 -4.62
CA PRO A 56 -7.46 -4.32 -3.97
C PRO A 56 -8.90 -4.17 -3.48
N PHE A 57 -9.11 -3.40 -2.41
CA PHE A 57 -10.47 -3.05 -1.98
C PHE A 57 -11.14 -2.12 -3.00
N PRO A 58 -12.46 -2.23 -3.21
CA PRO A 58 -13.17 -1.44 -4.22
C PRO A 58 -13.29 0.04 -3.86
N ASN A 59 -13.20 0.43 -2.58
CA ASN A 59 -13.22 1.81 -2.13
C ASN A 59 -12.57 1.95 -0.74
N TYR A 60 -12.41 3.19 -0.27
CA TYR A 60 -11.86 3.48 1.05
C TYR A 60 -12.78 3.04 2.19
N GLU A 61 -14.10 3.07 2.03
CA GLU A 61 -15.05 2.71 3.08
C GLU A 61 -14.84 1.27 3.55
N ILE A 62 -14.78 0.34 2.60
CA ILE A 62 -14.52 -1.08 2.86
C ILE A 62 -13.07 -1.31 3.31
N ALA A 63 -12.13 -0.57 2.74
CA ALA A 63 -10.72 -0.70 3.10
C ALA A 63 -10.45 -0.36 4.57
N PHE A 64 -11.15 0.62 5.14
CA PHE A 64 -10.95 1.08 6.52
C PHE A 64 -11.99 0.54 7.50
N GLU A 65 -13.06 -0.08 7.02
CA GLU A 65 -14.09 -0.69 7.86
C GLU A 65 -13.49 -1.69 8.85
N ASN A 66 -13.65 -1.41 10.15
CA ASN A 66 -13.15 -2.24 11.24
C ASN A 66 -11.67 -2.66 11.12
N THR A 67 -10.84 -1.78 10.55
CA THR A 67 -9.42 -2.10 10.36
C THR A 67 -8.73 -2.41 11.69
N PRO A 68 -7.95 -3.52 11.79
CA PRO A 68 -7.14 -3.80 12.96
C PRO A 68 -5.91 -2.88 13.04
N ASN A 69 -5.61 -2.15 11.96
CA ASN A 69 -4.45 -1.28 11.84
C ASN A 69 -4.81 0.15 12.27
N ILE A 70 -5.21 0.30 13.53
CA ILE A 70 -5.48 1.61 14.14
C ILE A 70 -4.72 1.73 15.45
N HIS A 71 -4.08 2.88 15.67
CA HIS A 71 -3.36 3.17 16.90
C HIS A 71 -3.37 4.66 17.19
N LYS A 72 -3.71 5.03 18.43
CA LYS A 72 -3.64 6.41 18.90
C LYS A 72 -2.26 6.66 19.50
N VAL A 73 -1.58 7.70 19.06
CA VAL A 73 -0.25 8.06 19.57
C VAL A 73 -0.40 8.69 20.96
N ASP A 74 0.46 8.27 21.88
CA ASP A 74 0.50 8.81 23.24
C ASP A 74 1.03 10.25 23.27
N ALA A 75 0.80 10.93 24.38
CA ALA A 75 1.24 12.32 24.59
C ALA A 75 2.78 12.51 24.53
N SER A 76 3.56 11.43 24.64
CA SER A 76 5.02 11.46 24.45
C SER A 76 5.43 11.66 22.99
N GLY A 77 4.52 11.36 22.05
CA GLY A 77 4.77 11.44 20.61
C GLY A 77 5.66 10.33 20.06
N VAL A 78 6.18 9.44 20.90
CA VAL A 78 6.98 8.29 20.49
C VAL A 78 6.07 7.08 20.33
N PHE A 79 6.25 6.32 19.25
CA PHE A 79 5.48 5.11 18.98
C PHE A 79 6.37 3.94 18.55
N ASP A 80 6.03 2.75 19.04
CA ASP A 80 6.51 1.45 18.58
C ASP A 80 5.29 0.54 18.42
N VAL A 81 4.77 0.45 17.20
CA VAL A 81 3.51 -0.26 16.91
C VAL A 81 3.69 -1.26 15.78
N SER A 82 2.97 -2.37 15.85
CA SER A 82 2.93 -3.39 14.81
C SER A 82 1.58 -3.37 14.10
N PHE A 83 1.60 -3.16 12.78
CA PHE A 83 0.41 -3.28 11.92
C PHE A 83 0.52 -4.54 11.05
N LYS A 84 -0.62 -5.04 10.58
CA LYS A 84 -0.65 -6.00 9.47
C LYS A 84 -0.44 -5.26 8.16
N TYR A 85 0.26 -5.87 7.20
CA TYR A 85 0.54 -5.22 5.91
C TYR A 85 -0.75 -4.79 5.21
N PRO A 86 -0.97 -3.48 5.01
CA PRO A 86 -2.23 -2.99 4.46
C PRO A 86 -2.33 -3.38 2.98
N ASN A 87 -3.56 -3.49 2.49
CA ASN A 87 -3.81 -3.69 1.07
C ASN A 87 -4.03 -2.34 0.35
N SER A 88 -3.97 -2.39 -0.98
CA SER A 88 -4.37 -1.30 -1.86
C SER A 88 -5.90 -1.18 -1.94
N PHE A 89 -6.38 -0.02 -2.35
CA PHE A 89 -7.81 0.23 -2.56
C PHE A 89 -8.03 1.25 -3.69
N TYR A 90 -9.22 1.29 -4.26
CA TYR A 90 -9.55 2.26 -5.31
C TYR A 90 -10.11 3.57 -4.73
N MET A 91 -9.82 4.67 -5.43
CA MET A 91 -10.54 5.92 -5.25
C MET A 91 -12.03 5.75 -5.60
N PRO A 92 -12.91 6.67 -5.18
CA PRO A 92 -14.35 6.60 -5.50
C PRO A 92 -14.68 6.54 -6.99
N ASP A 93 -13.73 6.89 -7.86
CA ASP A 93 -13.86 6.73 -9.31
C ASP A 93 -13.81 5.26 -9.79
N GLY A 94 -13.38 4.34 -8.93
CA GLY A 94 -13.24 2.91 -9.23
C GLY A 94 -12.06 2.57 -10.15
N ILE A 95 -11.25 3.54 -10.57
CA ILE A 95 -10.19 3.36 -11.57
C ILE A 95 -8.81 3.60 -10.93
N ASN A 96 -8.68 4.67 -10.15
CA ASN A 96 -7.39 5.06 -9.59
C ASN A 96 -7.08 4.21 -8.36
N LYS A 97 -6.10 3.31 -8.51
CA LYS A 97 -5.63 2.44 -7.42
C LYS A 97 -4.66 3.20 -6.51
N ILE A 98 -5.02 3.32 -5.24
CA ILE A 98 -4.15 3.82 -4.18
C ILE A 98 -3.30 2.66 -3.66
N LYS A 99 -1.98 2.83 -3.68
CA LYS A 99 -1.03 1.84 -3.16
C LYS A 99 -1.24 1.64 -1.66
N PRO A 100 -0.84 0.48 -1.11
CA PRO A 100 -0.83 0.25 0.33
C PRO A 100 -0.17 1.43 1.05
N SER A 101 -0.87 2.05 1.99
CA SER A 101 -0.41 3.29 2.61
C SER A 101 -0.77 3.34 4.10
N ILE A 102 0.01 4.11 4.85
CA ILE A 102 -0.24 4.41 6.26
C ILE A 102 -0.61 5.89 6.34
N TYR A 103 -1.65 6.18 7.12
CA TYR A 103 -2.17 7.52 7.30
C TYR A 103 -1.97 7.97 8.74
N PHE A 104 -1.48 9.20 8.89
CA PHE A 104 -1.46 9.90 10.16
C PHE A 104 -2.51 10.99 10.11
N VAL A 105 -3.49 10.91 11.01
CA VAL A 105 -4.54 11.92 11.18
C VAL A 105 -4.16 12.77 12.38
N PHE A 106 -3.90 14.05 12.13
CA PHE A 106 -3.59 15.04 13.15
C PHE A 106 -4.83 15.89 13.39
N THR A 107 -5.19 16.06 14.65
CA THR A 107 -6.25 16.97 15.09
C THR A 107 -5.61 18.06 15.94
N ASP A 108 -5.69 19.30 15.46
CA ASP A 108 -5.24 20.49 16.18
C ASP A 108 -6.17 20.81 17.36
N THR A 109 -5.65 21.56 18.31
CA THR A 109 -6.38 22.23 19.39
C THR A 109 -7.59 23.03 18.90
N ASN A 110 -7.53 23.58 17.68
CA ASN A 110 -8.62 24.30 17.03
C ASN A 110 -9.68 23.38 16.37
N ASN A 111 -9.62 22.06 16.60
CA ASN A 111 -10.45 21.02 15.96
C ASN A 111 -10.31 20.93 14.43
N ASN A 112 -9.29 21.56 13.83
CA ASN A 112 -8.95 21.31 12.44
C ASN A 112 -8.20 19.99 12.34
N SER A 113 -8.62 19.12 11.42
CA SER A 113 -7.93 17.86 11.15
C SER A 113 -7.33 17.83 9.75
N PHE A 114 -6.12 17.30 9.66
CA PHE A 114 -5.47 17.00 8.38
C PHE A 114 -4.84 15.60 8.43
N ARG A 115 -4.57 15.05 7.24
CA ARG A 115 -4.01 13.72 7.09
C ARG A 115 -2.73 13.75 6.26
N VAL A 116 -1.74 12.99 6.70
CA VAL A 116 -0.51 12.74 5.94
C VAL A 116 -0.50 11.27 5.51
N GLN A 117 -0.17 11.02 4.25
CA GLN A 117 -0.14 9.69 3.65
C GLN A 117 1.30 9.27 3.37
N TYR A 118 1.66 8.07 3.83
CA TYR A 118 2.94 7.42 3.55
C TYR A 118 2.70 6.18 2.70
N GLU A 119 3.10 6.25 1.42
CA GLU A 119 2.97 5.12 0.50
C GLU A 119 4.00 4.03 0.81
N LEU A 120 3.53 2.79 0.87
CA LEU A 120 4.35 1.58 0.98
C LEU A 120 4.54 0.94 -0.39
N HIS A 121 5.44 -0.05 -0.43
CA HIS A 121 5.62 -0.86 -1.62
C HIS A 121 4.36 -1.68 -1.94
N ASP A 122 3.99 -1.77 -3.22
CA ASP A 122 2.83 -2.56 -3.62
C ASP A 122 3.24 -3.99 -3.95
N LEU A 123 2.91 -4.92 -3.05
CA LEU A 123 3.21 -6.35 -3.21
C LEU A 123 2.40 -6.99 -4.35
N LEU A 124 1.25 -6.42 -4.71
CA LEU A 124 0.30 -6.98 -5.67
C LEU A 124 -0.08 -5.94 -6.73
N ALA A 125 0.93 -5.29 -7.30
CA ALA A 125 0.79 -4.24 -8.32
C ALA A 125 -0.15 -4.63 -9.47
N LEU A 126 -0.08 -5.89 -9.91
CA LEU A 126 -0.80 -6.40 -11.07
C LEU A 126 -2.25 -6.85 -10.78
N ARG A 127 -2.65 -6.93 -9.51
CA ARG A 127 -4.02 -7.32 -9.16
C ARG A 127 -4.92 -6.11 -9.29
N THR A 128 -5.93 -6.21 -10.16
CA THR A 128 -6.90 -5.14 -10.42
C THR A 128 -8.31 -5.71 -10.46
N LEU A 129 -9.28 -4.92 -9.97
CA LEU A 129 -10.72 -5.21 -10.12
C LEU A 129 -11.26 -4.71 -11.47
N VAL A 130 -10.56 -3.74 -12.06
CA VAL A 130 -10.93 -3.13 -13.33
C VAL A 130 -10.07 -3.62 -14.48
N ASN A 131 -10.62 -3.48 -15.68
CA ASN A 131 -9.86 -3.67 -16.90
C ASN A 131 -8.79 -2.57 -17.00
N ARG A 132 -7.58 -2.95 -17.40
CA ARG A 132 -6.46 -2.01 -17.52
C ARG A 132 -6.61 -1.19 -18.79
N ASP A 133 -6.36 0.11 -18.70
CA ASP A 133 -6.38 1.01 -19.87
C ASP A 133 -5.37 0.63 -20.95
N ALA A 134 -4.31 -0.10 -20.59
CA ALA A 134 -3.32 -0.65 -21.52
C ALA A 134 -3.91 -1.71 -22.47
N ARG A 135 -5.03 -2.35 -22.12
CA ARG A 135 -5.72 -3.36 -22.94
C ARG A 135 -6.59 -2.72 -24.02
N LYS A 136 -5.97 -2.00 -24.95
CA LYS A 136 -6.68 -1.33 -26.06
C LYS A 136 -6.93 -2.24 -27.25
N ASN A 137 -6.11 -3.27 -27.44
CA ASN A 137 -6.15 -4.18 -28.58
C ASN A 137 -5.61 -5.58 -28.21
N PRO A 138 -5.81 -6.60 -29.08
CA PRO A 138 -5.28 -7.95 -28.87
C PRO A 138 -3.76 -8.01 -28.75
N GLU A 139 -3.03 -7.04 -29.33
CA GLU A 139 -1.57 -6.90 -29.25
C GLU A 139 -1.05 -6.71 -27.82
N PHE A 140 -1.92 -6.35 -26.86
CA PHE A 140 -1.58 -6.39 -25.44
C PHE A 140 -0.99 -7.75 -25.01
N TYR A 141 -1.53 -8.86 -25.55
CA TYR A 141 -1.01 -10.20 -25.26
C TYR A 141 0.25 -10.54 -26.08
N GLY A 142 0.41 -9.93 -27.25
CA GLY A 142 1.59 -10.06 -28.13
C GLY A 142 2.82 -9.31 -27.61
N ALA A 143 2.66 -8.47 -26.58
CA ALA A 143 3.77 -7.71 -25.98
C ALA A 143 4.95 -8.57 -25.52
N LYS A 144 4.67 -9.82 -25.18
CA LYS A 144 5.63 -10.81 -24.72
C LYS A 144 6.63 -11.19 -25.81
N ASP A 145 6.20 -11.16 -27.07
CA ASP A 145 6.99 -11.65 -28.19
C ASP A 145 8.15 -10.70 -28.54
N TYR A 146 8.04 -9.41 -28.21
CA TYR A 146 9.11 -8.42 -28.43
C TYR A 146 9.85 -8.00 -27.16
N LEU A 147 9.26 -8.15 -25.97
CA LEU A 147 9.90 -7.79 -24.69
C LEU A 147 10.76 -8.91 -24.11
N LEU A 148 10.43 -10.17 -24.39
CA LEU A 148 11.13 -11.30 -23.78
C LEU A 148 12.35 -11.70 -24.62
N PRO A 149 13.52 -11.87 -23.99
CA PRO A 149 14.69 -12.37 -24.68
C PRO A 149 14.48 -13.84 -25.06
N ILE A 150 15.07 -14.26 -26.18
CA ILE A 150 15.19 -15.69 -26.49
C ILE A 150 16.35 -16.24 -25.66
N ASP A 151 16.03 -16.89 -24.54
CA ASP A 151 17.01 -17.48 -23.63
C ASP A 151 16.40 -18.72 -22.95
N THR A 152 17.12 -19.31 -22.00
CA THR A 152 16.64 -20.37 -21.11
C THR A 152 15.33 -20.01 -20.41
N ALA A 153 14.49 -21.02 -20.15
CA ALA A 153 13.18 -20.83 -19.53
C ALA A 153 13.23 -20.06 -18.20
N GLU A 154 14.27 -20.27 -17.39
CA GLU A 154 14.49 -19.56 -16.13
C GLU A 154 14.71 -18.06 -16.35
N LYS A 155 15.62 -17.68 -17.26
CA LYS A 155 15.89 -16.27 -17.54
C LYS A 155 14.71 -15.58 -18.22
N VAL A 156 13.98 -16.29 -19.07
CA VAL A 156 12.73 -15.81 -19.66
C VAL A 156 11.71 -15.54 -18.55
N MET A 157 11.59 -16.43 -17.56
CA MET A 157 10.71 -16.23 -16.40
C MET A 157 11.08 -14.97 -15.61
N TYR A 158 12.37 -14.76 -15.32
CA TYR A 158 12.84 -13.55 -14.64
C TYR A 158 12.60 -12.27 -15.47
N ALA A 159 12.91 -12.31 -16.77
CA ALA A 159 12.64 -11.20 -17.68
C ALA A 159 11.14 -10.88 -17.75
N TYR A 160 10.30 -11.92 -17.78
CA TYR A 160 8.86 -11.76 -17.79
C TYR A 160 8.32 -11.18 -16.47
N SER A 161 8.87 -11.60 -15.32
CA SER A 161 8.55 -11.01 -14.03
C SER A 161 8.85 -9.50 -13.99
N ARG A 162 10.02 -9.08 -14.52
CA ARG A 162 10.38 -7.65 -14.62
C ARG A 162 9.48 -6.90 -15.59
N ALA A 163 9.29 -7.44 -16.79
CA ALA A 163 8.48 -6.82 -17.84
C ALA A 163 7.04 -6.58 -17.38
N LYS A 164 6.46 -7.48 -16.59
CA LYS A 164 5.14 -7.29 -15.97
C LYS A 164 5.07 -6.05 -15.07
N ILE A 165 6.10 -5.81 -14.26
CA ILE A 165 6.15 -4.68 -13.33
C ILE A 165 6.42 -3.37 -14.08
N GLU A 166 7.33 -3.40 -15.05
CA GLU A 166 7.79 -2.21 -15.77
C GLU A 166 6.84 -1.75 -16.88
N ASN A 167 6.24 -2.71 -17.60
CA ASN A 167 5.45 -2.46 -18.81
C ASN A 167 3.97 -2.81 -18.63
N ASP A 168 3.56 -3.20 -17.42
CA ASP A 168 2.18 -3.59 -17.08
C ASP A 168 1.56 -4.65 -18.01
N ILE A 169 2.40 -5.53 -18.56
CA ILE A 169 1.96 -6.59 -19.48
C ILE A 169 1.28 -7.73 -18.69
N GLY A 170 0.16 -8.24 -19.21
CA GLY A 170 -0.64 -9.32 -18.61
C GLY A 170 -0.63 -10.56 -19.47
#